data_AF-A0AAU5M9C0-F1
#
_entry.id   AF-A0AAU5M9C0-F1
#
_cell.length_a   1.000
_cell.length_b   1.000
_cell.length_c   1.000
_cell.angle_alpha   90.00
_cell.angle_beta   90.00
_cell.angle_gamma   90.00
#
_symmetry.space_group_name_H-M   'P 1'
#
loop_
_entity.id
_entity.type
_entity.pdbx_description
1 polymer ?
#
loop_
_entity_poly.entity_id
_entity_poly.type
_entity_poly.pdbx_seq_one_letter_code
_entity_poly.pdbx_strand_id
1 'polypeptide(L)'
;MPPGRRARRPDPRAGRGPFSSGYRRYSAQAVVELARIRMLADAGLPLARIRELGSAPEELGPALEQIDADLTARIKGLRDTQRRLRKLAAGDIRILPANVEEHLAALAALGFTQRWIAMESDLWIIVYATHPDLAETLFQDQVQSLTDPGLRDLYLAADHAHDLDPDDPFLAELADRIVAASIDRYGTEPPGASADPAIPDLLQNTLNASSPGWRQLDSLIRSRLAAAGFTLRTTPDDDDRG
;
A
#
# COMPACT_ATOMS: atom_id res chain seq x y z
N MET A 1 79.73 66.41 35.40
CA MET A 1 80.89 65.53 35.66
C MET A 1 80.37 64.14 36.07
N PRO A 2 80.78 63.05 35.39
CA PRO A 2 80.49 61.63 35.74
C PRO A 2 81.62 61.05 36.65
N PRO A 3 81.81 59.71 36.86
CA PRO A 3 80.96 58.49 36.75
C PRO A 3 80.80 57.76 38.13
N GLY A 4 80.30 56.53 38.32
CA GLY A 4 79.60 55.55 37.46
C GLY A 4 80.25 54.13 37.37
N ARG A 5 79.77 53.11 38.10
CA ARG A 5 80.12 51.66 37.92
C ARG A 5 78.93 50.70 38.14
N ARG A 6 79.04 49.47 37.58
CA ARG A 6 77.93 48.55 37.19
C ARG A 6 77.82 47.29 38.06
N ALA A 7 76.62 46.66 38.08
CA ALA A 7 76.47 45.20 38.24
C ALA A 7 75.18 44.62 37.56
N ARG A 8 75.26 43.33 37.20
CA ARG A 8 74.40 42.42 36.38
C ARG A 8 72.85 42.40 36.55
N ARG A 9 72.18 41.93 35.47
CA ARG A 9 70.82 41.32 35.42
C ARG A 9 70.80 39.91 36.08
N PRO A 10 69.63 39.38 36.52
CA PRO A 10 68.76 38.59 35.62
C PRO A 10 67.26 38.97 35.67
N ASP A 11 66.53 38.62 34.60
CA ASP A 11 65.07 38.53 34.54
C ASP A 11 64.72 37.03 34.68
N PRO A 12 63.71 36.63 35.48
CA PRO A 12 62.58 36.00 34.80
C PRO A 12 61.20 36.28 35.42
N ARG A 13 60.19 36.25 34.55
CA ARG A 13 58.76 36.03 34.87
C ARG A 13 58.54 34.83 35.81
N ALA A 14 58.45 35.08 37.12
CA ALA A 14 58.08 34.08 38.11
C ALA A 14 56.54 34.07 38.31
N GLY A 15 55.84 33.21 37.55
CA GLY A 15 54.38 33.16 37.56
C GLY A 15 53.83 31.83 37.01
N ARG A 16 54.38 30.69 37.43
CA ARG A 16 53.92 29.35 37.05
C ARG A 16 53.45 28.57 38.27
N GLY A 17 52.14 28.56 38.51
CA GLY A 17 51.49 27.72 39.53
C GLY A 17 51.21 26.30 39.02
N PRO A 18 51.30 25.25 39.85
CA PRO A 18 51.14 23.86 39.41
C PRO A 18 49.69 23.37 39.53
N PHE A 19 49.13 22.85 38.43
CA PHE A 19 47.95 21.97 38.46
C PHE A 19 48.21 20.71 37.63
N SER A 20 48.94 19.77 38.22
CA SER A 20 49.19 18.43 37.67
C SER A 20 48.34 17.39 38.38
N SER A 21 47.04 17.36 38.08
CA SER A 21 46.21 16.17 38.29
C SER A 21 45.57 15.82 36.95
N GLY A 22 45.61 14.56 36.54
CA GLY A 22 45.14 14.11 35.20
C GLY A 22 43.63 14.22 34.95
N TYR A 23 42.89 14.87 35.85
CA TYR A 23 41.46 15.10 35.73
C TYR A 23 41.16 16.23 34.76
N ARG A 24 40.27 15.97 33.78
CA ARG A 24 39.74 17.02 32.91
C ARG A 24 38.95 18.04 33.73
N ARG A 25 39.39 19.29 33.73
CA ARG A 25 38.60 20.43 34.22
C ARG A 25 37.73 20.95 33.09
N TYR A 26 36.43 21.01 33.33
CA TYR A 26 35.44 21.54 32.39
C TYR A 26 35.11 22.99 32.77
N SER A 27 34.96 23.85 31.77
CA SER A 27 34.49 25.23 31.96
C SER A 27 32.97 25.28 32.07
N ALA A 28 32.41 26.41 32.55
CA ALA A 28 30.97 26.64 32.50
C ALA A 28 30.40 26.49 31.08
N GLN A 29 31.17 26.89 30.05
CA GLN A 29 30.81 26.72 28.64
C GLN A 29 30.57 25.25 28.26
N ALA A 30 31.43 24.35 28.72
CA ALA A 30 31.28 22.91 28.45
C ALA A 30 30.05 22.29 29.14
N VAL A 31 29.59 22.86 30.26
CA VAL A 31 28.33 22.45 30.92
C VAL A 31 27.12 22.93 30.12
N VAL A 32 27.16 24.16 29.58
CA VAL A 32 26.11 24.70 28.69
C VAL A 32 26.03 23.89 27.39
N GLU A 33 27.18 23.51 26.83
CA GLU A 33 27.26 22.66 25.63
C GLU A 33 26.67 21.26 25.87
N LEU A 34 27.01 20.63 27.01
CA LEU A 34 26.41 19.34 27.40
C LEU A 34 24.90 19.42 27.58
N ALA A 35 24.39 20.51 28.18
CA ALA A 35 22.95 20.74 28.34
C ALA A 35 22.24 20.88 26.97
N ARG A 36 22.87 21.56 26.00
CA ARG A 36 22.35 21.65 24.62
C ARG A 36 22.35 20.29 23.91
N ILE A 37 23.44 19.53 24.00
CA ILE A 37 23.53 18.18 23.42
C ILE A 37 22.42 17.29 23.97
N ARG A 38 22.18 17.33 25.30
CA ARG A 38 21.10 16.57 25.93
C ARG A 38 19.72 16.98 25.40
N MET A 39 19.43 18.28 25.32
CA MET A 39 18.14 18.78 24.81
C MET A 39 17.86 18.27 23.38
N LEU A 40 18.86 18.27 22.51
CA LEU A 40 18.74 17.77 21.14
C LEU A 40 18.58 16.24 21.09
N ALA A 41 19.30 15.50 21.93
CA ALA A 41 19.17 14.04 22.04
C ALA A 41 17.81 13.62 22.60
N ASP A 42 17.29 14.33 23.62
CA ASP A 42 15.96 14.13 24.19
C ASP A 42 14.85 14.48 23.17
N ALA A 43 15.14 15.36 22.18
CA ALA A 43 14.29 15.63 21.01
C ALA A 43 14.43 14.62 19.85
N GLY A 44 15.26 13.57 20.01
CA GLY A 44 15.39 12.48 19.03
C GLY A 44 16.58 12.56 18.06
N LEU A 45 17.42 13.59 18.14
CA LEU A 45 18.60 13.69 17.26
C LEU A 45 19.71 12.69 17.68
N PRO A 46 20.26 11.90 16.74
CA PRO A 46 21.44 11.06 17.01
C PRO A 46 22.66 11.88 17.40
N LEU A 47 23.45 11.42 18.39
CA LEU A 47 24.66 12.11 18.87
C LEU A 47 25.68 12.42 17.75
N ALA A 48 25.75 11.59 16.71
CA ALA A 48 26.59 11.86 15.53
C ALA A 48 26.11 13.11 14.78
N ARG A 49 24.80 13.21 14.50
CA ARG A 49 24.20 14.35 13.79
C ARG A 49 24.26 15.64 14.62
N ILE A 50 24.12 15.56 15.94
CA ILE A 50 24.31 16.72 16.85
C ILE A 50 25.74 17.29 16.72
N ARG A 51 26.74 16.44 16.50
CA ARG A 51 28.15 16.86 16.37
C ARG A 51 28.44 17.53 15.02
N GLU A 52 27.80 17.06 13.95
CA GLU A 52 27.83 17.68 12.63
C GLU A 52 27.15 19.05 12.65
N LEU A 53 25.92 19.13 13.19
CA LEU A 53 25.15 20.36 13.35
C LEU A 53 25.82 21.38 14.29
N GLY A 54 26.67 20.93 15.22
CA GLY A 54 27.54 21.80 16.02
C GLY A 54 28.61 22.52 15.20
N SER A 55 28.90 22.05 13.99
CA SER A 55 29.85 22.65 13.04
C SER A 55 29.17 23.46 11.91
N ALA A 56 27.87 23.22 11.68
CA ALA A 56 27.01 23.92 10.71
C ALA A 56 25.68 24.31 11.39
N PRO A 57 25.67 25.34 12.26
CA PRO A 57 24.49 25.70 13.07
C PRO A 57 23.27 26.14 12.24
N GLU A 58 23.47 26.57 11.00
CA GLU A 58 22.43 26.88 10.02
C GLU A 58 21.62 25.65 9.56
N GLU A 59 22.20 24.44 9.58
CA GLU A 59 21.49 23.20 9.25
C GLU A 59 20.57 22.71 10.39
N LEU A 60 20.72 23.26 11.61
CA LEU A 60 19.99 22.77 12.79
C LEU A 60 18.47 23.02 12.69
N GLY A 61 18.05 24.14 12.11
CA GLY A 61 16.63 24.45 11.88
C GLY A 61 15.96 23.43 10.95
N PRO A 62 16.44 23.30 9.69
CA PRO A 62 15.92 22.31 8.74
C PRO A 62 15.98 20.86 9.26
N ALA A 63 17.01 20.50 10.02
CA ALA A 63 17.11 19.15 10.60
C ALA A 63 16.04 18.89 11.69
N LEU A 64 15.67 19.90 12.48
CA LEU A 64 14.59 19.80 13.46
C LEU A 64 13.21 19.78 12.79
N GLU A 65 13.01 20.60 11.75
CA GLU A 65 11.77 20.61 10.95
C GLU A 65 11.51 19.26 10.27
N GLN A 66 12.54 18.60 9.72
CA GLN A 66 12.41 17.26 9.15
C GLN A 66 12.00 16.22 10.20
N ILE A 67 12.60 16.26 11.40
CA ILE A 67 12.26 15.32 12.49
C ILE A 67 10.82 15.55 12.98
N ASP A 68 10.36 16.79 13.10
CA ASP A 68 8.98 17.10 13.48
C ASP A 68 7.97 16.64 12.40
N ALA A 69 8.31 16.80 11.12
CA ALA A 69 7.53 16.28 10.01
C ALA A 69 7.42 14.73 10.03
N ASP A 70 8.55 14.04 10.22
CA ASP A 70 8.61 12.58 10.31
C ASP A 70 7.81 12.04 11.52
N LEU A 71 7.95 12.69 12.68
CA LEU A 71 7.18 12.37 13.89
C LEU A 71 5.68 12.63 13.67
N THR A 72 5.32 13.74 13.04
CA THR A 72 3.92 14.08 12.72
C THR A 72 3.30 13.05 11.77
N ALA A 73 4.03 12.63 10.74
CA ALA A 73 3.60 11.56 9.83
C ALA A 73 3.41 10.23 10.58
N ARG A 74 4.34 9.87 11.48
CA ARG A 74 4.24 8.64 12.28
C ARG A 74 3.08 8.69 13.29
N ILE A 75 2.84 9.81 13.94
CA ILE A 75 1.69 10.03 14.84
C ILE A 75 0.37 9.93 14.08
N LYS A 76 0.30 10.48 12.86
CA LYS A 76 -0.88 10.32 11.98
C LYS A 76 -1.13 8.85 11.67
N GLY A 77 -0.11 8.11 11.21
CA GLY A 77 -0.24 6.67 10.93
C GLY A 77 -0.68 5.83 12.14
N LEU A 78 -0.16 6.14 13.34
CA LEU A 78 -0.58 5.48 14.59
C LEU A 78 -2.04 5.81 14.96
N ARG A 79 -2.48 7.06 14.81
CA ARG A 79 -3.88 7.47 15.03
C ARG A 79 -4.84 6.82 14.03
N ASP A 80 -4.41 6.65 12.78
CA ASP A 80 -5.18 5.98 11.74
C ASP A 80 -5.31 4.47 12.04
N THR A 81 -4.22 3.85 12.49
CA THR A 81 -4.21 2.46 12.97
C THR A 81 -5.14 2.29 14.17
N GLN A 82 -5.11 3.19 15.16
CA GLN A 82 -6.05 3.17 16.29
C GLN A 82 -7.51 3.33 15.86
N ARG A 83 -7.82 4.17 14.85
CA ARG A 83 -9.17 4.28 14.31
C ARG A 83 -9.63 2.97 13.64
N ARG A 84 -8.76 2.33 12.86
CA ARG A 84 -9.04 1.01 12.26
C ARG A 84 -9.31 -0.02 13.35
N LEU A 85 -8.44 -0.14 14.36
CA LEU A 85 -8.63 -1.06 15.50
C LEU A 85 -9.93 -0.81 16.28
N ARG A 86 -10.35 0.44 16.47
CA ARG A 86 -11.64 0.75 17.11
C ARG A 86 -12.85 0.33 16.28
N LYS A 87 -12.81 0.50 14.95
CA LYS A 87 -13.85 -0.01 14.04
C LYS A 87 -13.90 -1.54 14.08
N LEU A 88 -12.73 -2.20 14.04
CA LEU A 88 -12.61 -3.65 14.16
C LEU A 88 -13.23 -4.16 15.48
N ALA A 89 -12.92 -3.52 16.61
CA ALA A 89 -13.44 -3.88 17.93
C ALA A 89 -14.93 -3.57 18.14
N ALA A 90 -15.50 -2.64 17.37
CA ALA A 90 -16.93 -2.28 17.43
C ALA A 90 -17.83 -3.27 16.67
N GLY A 91 -17.28 -4.18 15.88
CA GLY A 91 -18.05 -5.01 14.95
C GLY A 91 -18.48 -4.29 13.67
N ASP A 92 -18.13 -3.00 13.51
CA ASP A 92 -18.34 -2.18 12.30
C ASP A 92 -17.40 -2.59 11.13
N ILE A 93 -17.05 -3.88 11.04
CA ILE A 93 -16.31 -4.46 9.93
C ILE A 93 -17.29 -4.86 8.84
N ARG A 94 -17.96 -3.86 8.25
CA ARG A 94 -18.45 -4.03 6.89
C ARG A 94 -17.23 -4.08 5.99
N ILE A 95 -16.88 -5.29 5.55
CA ILE A 95 -15.76 -5.53 4.63
C ILE A 95 -16.09 -4.91 3.26
N LEU A 96 -17.38 -4.85 2.93
CA LEU A 96 -17.95 -4.27 1.72
C LEU A 96 -18.75 -2.99 2.02
N PRO A 97 -18.87 -2.05 1.07
CA PRO A 97 -19.82 -0.94 1.16
C PRO A 97 -21.27 -1.43 1.24
N ALA A 98 -22.15 -0.65 1.87
CA ALA A 98 -23.56 -1.03 2.07
C ALA A 98 -24.33 -1.26 0.76
N ASN A 99 -24.03 -0.51 -0.30
CA ASN A 99 -24.58 -0.71 -1.64
C ASN A 99 -24.23 -2.09 -2.23
N VAL A 100 -23.07 -2.63 -1.90
CA VAL A 100 -22.64 -3.98 -2.34
C VAL A 100 -23.36 -5.05 -1.53
N GLU A 101 -23.48 -4.89 -0.21
CA GLU A 101 -24.25 -5.79 0.66
C GLU A 101 -25.74 -5.84 0.26
N GLU A 102 -26.34 -4.70 -0.06
CA GLU A 102 -27.73 -4.60 -0.56
C GLU A 102 -27.90 -5.27 -1.94
N HIS A 103 -26.92 -5.11 -2.84
CA HIS A 103 -26.94 -5.75 -4.15
C HIS A 103 -26.82 -7.27 -4.04
N LEU A 104 -25.86 -7.79 -3.26
CA LEU A 104 -25.67 -9.22 -3.01
C LEU A 104 -26.93 -9.86 -2.40
N ALA A 105 -27.62 -9.16 -1.50
CA ALA A 105 -28.90 -9.60 -0.95
C ALA A 105 -30.03 -9.66 -2.00
N ALA A 106 -30.01 -8.76 -3.00
CA ALA A 106 -31.00 -8.73 -4.08
C ALA A 106 -30.82 -9.86 -5.10
N LEU A 107 -29.61 -10.40 -5.29
CA LEU A 107 -29.33 -11.49 -6.23
C LEU A 107 -30.19 -12.74 -5.99
N ALA A 108 -30.48 -13.08 -4.72
CA ALA A 108 -31.35 -14.21 -4.37
C ALA A 108 -32.77 -14.05 -4.94
N ALA A 109 -33.28 -12.82 -5.03
CA ALA A 109 -34.59 -12.52 -5.64
C ALA A 109 -34.55 -12.54 -7.19
N LEU A 110 -33.37 -12.48 -7.79
CA LEU A 110 -33.14 -12.61 -9.24
C LEU A 110 -32.92 -14.06 -9.70
N GLY A 111 -32.89 -15.02 -8.78
CA GLY A 111 -32.77 -16.45 -9.07
C GLY A 111 -31.37 -17.04 -8.86
N PHE A 112 -30.38 -16.23 -8.45
CA PHE A 112 -29.04 -16.72 -8.13
C PHE A 112 -29.04 -17.60 -6.88
N THR A 113 -28.22 -18.63 -6.89
CA THR A 113 -28.05 -19.54 -5.75
C THR A 113 -27.13 -18.95 -4.68
N GLN A 114 -27.25 -19.44 -3.43
CA GLN A 114 -26.43 -18.94 -2.32
C GLN A 114 -24.91 -19.14 -2.51
N ARG A 115 -24.47 -20.12 -3.30
CA ARG A 115 -23.04 -20.31 -3.63
C ARG A 115 -22.52 -19.19 -4.54
N TRP A 116 -23.35 -18.74 -5.50
CA TRP A 116 -22.99 -17.63 -6.38
C TRP A 116 -22.86 -16.34 -5.58
N ILE A 117 -23.82 -16.07 -4.70
CA ILE A 117 -23.78 -14.88 -3.82
C ILE A 117 -22.57 -14.92 -2.87
N ALA A 118 -22.21 -16.09 -2.35
CA ALA A 118 -21.01 -16.25 -1.53
C ALA A 118 -19.71 -16.01 -2.34
N MET A 119 -19.62 -16.60 -3.54
CA MET A 119 -18.51 -16.40 -4.46
C MET A 119 -18.37 -14.92 -4.87
N GLU A 120 -19.46 -14.27 -5.24
CA GLU A 120 -19.48 -12.86 -5.64
C GLU A 120 -19.16 -11.93 -4.45
N SER A 121 -19.58 -12.28 -3.23
CA SER A 121 -19.15 -11.61 -2.00
C SER A 121 -17.63 -11.70 -1.81
N ASP A 122 -17.04 -12.89 -1.90
CA ASP A 122 -15.58 -13.07 -1.76
C ASP A 122 -14.80 -12.35 -2.88
N LEU A 123 -15.34 -12.35 -4.11
CA LEU A 123 -14.82 -11.61 -5.26
C LEU A 123 -14.76 -10.09 -4.96
N TRP A 124 -15.89 -9.51 -4.52
CA TRP A 124 -15.94 -8.09 -4.17
C TRP A 124 -15.04 -7.74 -2.99
N ILE A 125 -14.88 -8.63 -2.00
CA ILE A 125 -13.96 -8.42 -0.87
C ILE A 125 -12.53 -8.27 -1.40
N ILE A 126 -12.10 -9.14 -2.32
CA ILE A 126 -10.76 -9.07 -2.93
C ILE A 126 -10.62 -7.79 -3.78
N VAL A 127 -11.62 -7.43 -4.59
CA VAL A 127 -11.58 -6.23 -5.44
C VAL A 127 -11.50 -4.94 -4.60
N TYR A 128 -12.35 -4.77 -3.58
CA TYR A 128 -12.29 -3.59 -2.69
C TYR A 128 -11.03 -3.56 -1.81
N ALA A 129 -10.45 -4.72 -1.47
CA ALA A 129 -9.19 -4.79 -0.71
C ALA A 129 -7.95 -4.44 -1.54
N THR A 130 -7.99 -4.65 -2.85
CA THR A 130 -6.80 -4.57 -3.73
C THR A 130 -6.82 -3.39 -4.70
N HIS A 131 -7.99 -3.04 -5.25
CA HIS A 131 -8.18 -1.96 -6.23
C HIS A 131 -9.32 -1.02 -5.80
N PRO A 132 -9.24 -0.36 -4.63
CA PRO A 132 -10.32 0.49 -4.11
C PRO A 132 -10.70 1.63 -5.06
N ASP A 133 -9.76 2.12 -5.89
CA ASP A 133 -9.99 3.19 -6.86
C ASP A 133 -10.79 2.73 -8.10
N LEU A 134 -10.78 1.42 -8.43
CA LEU A 134 -11.55 0.84 -9.53
C LEU A 134 -12.80 0.09 -9.06
N ALA A 135 -12.82 -0.36 -7.80
CA ALA A 135 -13.85 -1.22 -7.24
C ALA A 135 -15.27 -0.67 -7.43
N GLU A 136 -15.48 0.62 -7.17
CA GLU A 136 -16.81 1.23 -7.36
C GLU A 136 -17.21 1.30 -8.85
N THR A 137 -16.27 1.60 -9.76
CA THR A 137 -16.57 1.63 -11.20
C THR A 137 -16.94 0.24 -11.72
N LEU A 138 -16.19 -0.79 -11.32
CA LEU A 138 -16.48 -2.18 -11.66
C LEU A 138 -17.81 -2.65 -11.05
N PHE A 139 -18.11 -2.25 -9.81
CA PHE A 139 -19.37 -2.58 -9.15
C PHE A 139 -20.58 -1.94 -9.85
N GLN A 140 -20.49 -0.67 -10.24
CA GLN A 140 -21.57 -0.01 -10.99
C GLN A 140 -21.77 -0.63 -12.38
N ASP A 141 -20.70 -1.07 -13.05
CA ASP A 141 -20.80 -1.80 -14.32
C ASP A 141 -21.45 -3.18 -14.15
N GLN A 142 -21.10 -3.93 -13.08
CA GLN A 142 -21.76 -5.19 -12.72
C GLN A 142 -23.25 -4.99 -12.48
N VAL A 143 -23.63 -4.04 -11.63
CA VAL A 143 -25.03 -3.69 -11.34
C VAL A 143 -25.77 -3.33 -12.63
N GLN A 144 -25.16 -2.51 -13.49
CA GLN A 144 -25.72 -2.10 -14.77
C GLN A 144 -25.88 -3.28 -15.74
N SER A 145 -24.94 -4.24 -15.77
CA SER A 145 -25.03 -5.44 -16.60
C SER A 145 -26.24 -6.31 -16.22
N LEU A 146 -26.51 -6.47 -14.92
CA LEU A 146 -27.63 -7.25 -14.40
C LEU A 146 -29.01 -6.60 -14.63
N THR A 147 -29.07 -5.33 -15.08
CA THR A 147 -30.33 -4.71 -15.54
C THR A 147 -30.80 -5.24 -16.90
N ASP A 148 -29.87 -5.67 -17.76
CA ASP A 148 -30.15 -6.26 -19.06
C ASP A 148 -30.58 -7.73 -18.88
N PRO A 149 -31.79 -8.13 -19.32
CA PRO A 149 -32.23 -9.52 -19.25
C PRO A 149 -31.28 -10.49 -19.97
N GLY A 150 -30.71 -10.10 -21.11
CA GLY A 150 -29.82 -10.96 -21.89
C GLY A 150 -28.50 -11.26 -21.19
N LEU A 151 -27.92 -10.25 -20.52
CA LEU A 151 -26.72 -10.43 -19.70
C LEU A 151 -27.04 -11.18 -18.40
N ARG A 152 -28.18 -10.89 -17.76
CA ARG A 152 -28.63 -11.62 -16.56
C ARG A 152 -28.80 -13.12 -16.82
N ASP A 153 -29.37 -13.49 -17.96
CA ASP A 153 -29.54 -14.89 -18.35
C ASP A 153 -28.18 -15.60 -18.56
N LEU A 154 -27.13 -14.88 -19.00
CA LEU A 154 -25.77 -15.42 -19.07
C LEU A 154 -25.16 -15.64 -17.68
N TYR A 155 -25.34 -14.71 -16.74
CA TYR A 155 -24.89 -14.87 -15.37
C TYR A 155 -25.61 -16.02 -14.64
N LEU A 156 -26.93 -16.16 -14.83
CA LEU A 156 -27.69 -17.30 -14.28
C LEU A 156 -27.24 -18.63 -14.89
N ALA A 157 -26.98 -18.67 -16.20
CA ALA A 157 -26.41 -19.85 -16.85
C ALA A 157 -24.98 -20.16 -16.34
N ALA A 158 -24.19 -19.14 -16.01
CA ALA A 158 -22.87 -19.31 -15.39
C ALA A 158 -22.98 -19.86 -13.95
N ASP A 159 -23.97 -19.45 -13.15
CA ASP A 159 -24.24 -20.10 -11.86
C ASP A 159 -24.62 -21.58 -12.03
N HIS A 160 -25.51 -21.90 -12.98
CA HIS A 160 -25.90 -23.28 -13.27
C HIS A 160 -24.73 -24.14 -13.79
N ALA A 161 -23.75 -23.55 -14.48
CA ALA A 161 -22.54 -24.24 -14.92
C ALA A 161 -21.68 -24.81 -13.77
N HIS A 162 -21.95 -24.42 -12.52
CA HIS A 162 -21.34 -25.05 -11.34
C HIS A 162 -21.63 -26.56 -11.26
N ASP A 163 -22.84 -26.97 -11.64
CA ASP A 163 -23.35 -28.34 -11.45
C ASP A 163 -23.22 -29.21 -12.70
N LEU A 164 -22.66 -28.66 -13.78
CA LEU A 164 -22.44 -29.37 -15.04
C LEU A 164 -21.12 -30.14 -15.02
N ASP A 165 -21.08 -31.20 -15.84
CA ASP A 165 -19.86 -31.95 -16.10
C ASP A 165 -18.88 -31.09 -16.93
N PRO A 166 -17.56 -31.11 -16.68
CA PRO A 166 -16.56 -30.43 -17.51
C PRO A 166 -16.63 -30.76 -19.01
N ASP A 167 -17.10 -31.95 -19.38
CA ASP A 167 -17.23 -32.36 -20.79
C ASP A 167 -18.63 -32.03 -21.38
N ASP A 168 -19.49 -31.31 -20.64
CA ASP A 168 -20.81 -30.91 -21.13
C ASP A 168 -20.71 -29.87 -22.26
N PRO A 169 -21.29 -30.13 -23.45
CA PRO A 169 -21.22 -29.21 -24.59
C PRO A 169 -21.88 -27.85 -24.33
N PHE A 170 -22.77 -27.73 -23.35
CA PHE A 170 -23.37 -26.45 -22.96
C PHE A 170 -22.32 -25.47 -22.41
N LEU A 171 -21.27 -25.94 -21.75
CA LEU A 171 -20.16 -25.08 -21.29
C LEU A 171 -19.45 -24.42 -22.47
N ALA A 172 -19.32 -25.15 -23.59
CA ALA A 172 -18.76 -24.60 -24.82
C ALA A 172 -19.66 -23.49 -25.39
N GLU A 173 -20.97 -23.74 -25.54
CA GLU A 173 -21.93 -22.76 -26.07
C GLU A 173 -22.04 -21.52 -25.17
N LEU A 174 -22.13 -21.72 -23.85
CA LEU A 174 -22.25 -20.64 -22.87
C LEU A 174 -21.03 -19.71 -22.92
N ALA A 175 -19.82 -20.27 -22.99
CA ALA A 175 -18.61 -19.46 -23.11
C ALA A 175 -18.52 -18.70 -24.45
N ASP A 176 -18.99 -19.26 -25.58
CA ASP A 176 -19.11 -18.48 -26.84
C ASP A 176 -20.07 -17.29 -26.67
N ARG A 177 -21.22 -17.49 -26.01
CA ARG A 177 -22.21 -16.43 -25.76
C ARG A 177 -21.67 -15.34 -24.82
N ILE A 178 -20.97 -15.71 -23.75
CA ILE A 178 -20.33 -14.78 -22.80
C ILE A 178 -19.25 -13.96 -23.51
N VAL A 179 -18.41 -14.59 -24.34
CA VAL A 179 -17.37 -13.91 -25.13
C VAL A 179 -18.00 -12.92 -26.11
N ALA A 180 -19.03 -13.33 -26.86
CA ALA A 180 -19.72 -12.46 -27.80
C ALA A 180 -20.35 -11.23 -27.10
N ALA A 181 -21.04 -11.44 -25.97
CA ALA A 181 -21.62 -10.36 -25.18
C ALA A 181 -20.56 -9.42 -24.57
N SER A 182 -19.41 -9.96 -24.16
CA SER A 182 -18.28 -9.17 -23.66
C SER A 182 -17.67 -8.28 -24.75
N ILE A 183 -17.53 -8.82 -25.97
CA ILE A 183 -17.04 -8.08 -27.14
C ILE A 183 -18.03 -6.98 -27.57
N ASP A 184 -19.33 -7.27 -27.56
CA ASP A 184 -20.36 -6.29 -27.91
C ASP A 184 -20.42 -5.13 -26.90
N ARG A 185 -20.30 -5.44 -25.60
CA ARG A 185 -20.37 -4.45 -24.51
C ARG A 185 -19.10 -3.62 -24.33
N TYR A 186 -17.92 -4.21 -24.51
CA TYR A 186 -16.62 -3.58 -24.16
C TYR A 186 -15.63 -3.48 -25.32
N GLY A 187 -15.94 -4.02 -26.51
CA GLY A 187 -15.01 -4.07 -27.63
C GLY A 187 -13.86 -5.06 -27.36
N THR A 188 -12.62 -4.57 -27.45
CA THR A 188 -11.39 -5.38 -27.19
C THR A 188 -10.64 -4.97 -25.93
N GLU A 189 -11.13 -3.97 -25.19
CA GLU A 189 -10.55 -3.50 -23.93
C GLU A 189 -11.55 -3.76 -22.78
N PRO A 190 -11.36 -4.82 -21.97
CA PRO A 190 -12.28 -5.13 -20.88
C PRO A 190 -12.22 -4.08 -19.76
N PRO A 191 -13.28 -3.96 -18.93
CA PRO A 191 -13.20 -3.26 -17.65
C PRO A 191 -12.06 -3.84 -16.82
N GLY A 192 -11.16 -2.99 -16.34
CA GLY A 192 -9.98 -3.47 -15.60
C GLY A 192 -8.85 -4.05 -16.46
N ALA A 193 -8.80 -3.81 -17.78
CA ALA A 193 -7.62 -4.12 -18.62
C ALA A 193 -6.30 -3.48 -18.12
N SER A 194 -6.39 -2.49 -17.23
CA SER A 194 -5.30 -1.81 -16.53
C SER A 194 -4.99 -2.35 -15.12
N ALA A 195 -5.71 -3.37 -14.65
CA ALA A 195 -5.49 -3.99 -13.33
C ALA A 195 -4.31 -4.98 -13.35
N ASP A 196 -3.67 -5.16 -12.19
CA ASP A 196 -2.51 -6.04 -12.03
C ASP A 196 -2.87 -7.52 -12.33
N PRO A 197 -2.12 -8.23 -13.20
CA PRO A 197 -2.42 -9.61 -13.59
C PRO A 197 -2.42 -10.62 -12.42
N ALA A 198 -1.78 -10.33 -11.28
CA ALA A 198 -1.85 -11.18 -10.09
C ALA A 198 -3.28 -11.31 -9.50
N ILE A 199 -4.21 -10.45 -9.91
CA ILE A 199 -5.54 -10.31 -9.32
C ILE A 199 -6.58 -11.14 -10.08
N PRO A 200 -6.65 -11.09 -11.44
CA PRO A 200 -7.31 -12.12 -12.22
C PRO A 200 -6.93 -13.53 -11.77
N ASP A 201 -5.68 -13.79 -11.39
CA ASP A 201 -5.21 -15.10 -10.92
C ASP A 201 -5.70 -15.48 -9.51
N LEU A 202 -5.85 -14.53 -8.58
CA LEU A 202 -6.41 -14.82 -7.25
C LEU A 202 -7.92 -15.08 -7.31
N LEU A 203 -8.64 -14.27 -8.09
CA LEU A 203 -10.07 -14.48 -8.37
C LEU A 203 -10.26 -15.82 -9.11
N GLN A 204 -9.39 -16.11 -10.07
CA GLN A 204 -9.37 -17.37 -10.81
C GLN A 204 -9.17 -18.59 -9.92
N ASN A 205 -8.20 -18.57 -9.01
CA ASN A 205 -7.95 -19.70 -8.12
C ASN A 205 -9.14 -19.98 -7.19
N THR A 206 -9.89 -18.93 -6.81
CA THR A 206 -11.08 -19.04 -5.96
C THR A 206 -12.27 -19.63 -6.73
N LEU A 207 -12.53 -19.15 -7.95
CA LEU A 207 -13.51 -19.72 -8.87
C LEU A 207 -13.17 -21.19 -9.21
N ASN A 208 -11.90 -21.46 -9.51
CA ASN A 208 -11.42 -22.76 -9.94
C ASN A 208 -11.42 -23.83 -8.84
N ALA A 209 -11.19 -23.45 -7.59
CA ALA A 209 -11.25 -24.37 -6.47
C ALA A 209 -12.68 -24.87 -6.18
N SER A 210 -13.70 -24.16 -6.66
CA SER A 210 -15.10 -24.36 -6.28
C SER A 210 -15.82 -25.44 -7.09
N SER A 211 -15.65 -25.49 -8.42
CA SER A 211 -16.28 -26.53 -9.28
C SER A 211 -15.44 -26.93 -10.50
N PRO A 212 -15.47 -28.21 -10.92
CA PRO A 212 -14.99 -28.64 -12.24
C PRO A 212 -15.66 -27.92 -13.43
N GLY A 213 -16.98 -27.69 -13.38
CA GLY A 213 -17.73 -27.03 -14.46
C GLY A 213 -17.38 -25.55 -14.60
N TRP A 214 -17.26 -24.82 -13.48
CA TRP A 214 -16.78 -23.43 -13.49
C TRP A 214 -15.34 -23.30 -14.00
N ARG A 215 -14.43 -24.21 -13.62
CA ARG A 215 -13.06 -24.26 -14.16
C ARG A 215 -13.05 -24.32 -15.68
N GLN A 216 -13.84 -25.23 -16.23
CA GLN A 216 -13.92 -25.41 -17.67
C GLN A 216 -14.54 -24.19 -18.35
N LEU A 217 -15.62 -23.64 -17.80
CA LEU A 217 -16.28 -22.46 -18.34
C LEU A 217 -15.33 -21.26 -18.44
N ASP A 218 -14.61 -20.94 -17.36
CA ASP A 218 -13.62 -19.85 -17.39
C ASP A 218 -12.47 -20.16 -18.37
N SER A 219 -11.91 -21.36 -18.35
CA SER A 219 -10.83 -21.75 -19.26
C SER A 219 -11.23 -21.57 -20.74
N LEU A 220 -12.49 -21.89 -21.06
CA LEU A 220 -13.08 -21.69 -22.37
C LEU A 220 -13.28 -20.20 -22.71
N ILE A 221 -13.79 -19.39 -21.78
CA ILE A 221 -13.92 -17.93 -21.96
C ILE A 221 -12.55 -17.30 -22.23
N ARG A 222 -11.54 -17.60 -21.40
CA ARG A 222 -10.16 -17.07 -21.55
C ARG A 222 -9.55 -17.45 -22.88
N SER A 223 -9.62 -18.73 -23.27
CA SER A 223 -9.08 -19.20 -24.55
C SER A 223 -9.71 -18.48 -25.75
N ARG A 224 -11.01 -18.16 -25.67
CA ARG A 224 -11.76 -17.49 -26.74
C ARG A 224 -11.52 -15.98 -26.76
N LEU A 225 -11.48 -15.31 -25.62
CA LEU A 225 -11.09 -13.90 -25.53
C LEU A 225 -9.67 -13.69 -26.07
N ALA A 226 -8.71 -14.53 -25.66
CA ALA A 226 -7.33 -14.48 -26.17
C ALA A 226 -7.28 -14.69 -27.70
N ALA A 227 -8.06 -15.65 -28.24
CA ALA A 227 -8.17 -15.86 -29.69
C ALA A 227 -8.85 -14.69 -30.43
N ALA A 228 -9.75 -13.94 -29.76
CA ALA A 228 -10.35 -12.71 -30.27
C ALA A 228 -9.44 -11.47 -30.15
N GLY A 229 -8.21 -11.62 -29.66
CA GLY A 229 -7.23 -10.54 -29.55
C GLY A 229 -7.22 -9.80 -28.21
N PHE A 230 -7.93 -10.28 -27.17
CA PHE A 230 -7.82 -9.72 -25.82
C PHE A 230 -6.43 -10.03 -25.24
N THR A 231 -5.60 -9.01 -25.11
CA THR A 231 -4.39 -9.07 -24.29
C THR A 231 -4.71 -8.64 -22.87
N LEU A 232 -4.84 -9.62 -21.96
CA LEU A 232 -4.44 -9.40 -20.57
C LEU A 232 -2.96 -8.98 -20.63
N ARG A 233 -2.67 -7.70 -20.35
CA ARG A 233 -1.35 -7.12 -20.56
C ARG A 233 -0.39 -7.58 -19.47
N THR A 234 0.08 -8.82 -19.57
CA THR A 234 1.28 -9.27 -18.86
C THR A 234 2.42 -8.31 -19.21
N THR A 235 2.90 -7.56 -18.23
CA THR A 235 4.04 -6.64 -18.40
C THR A 235 5.24 -7.38 -18.96
N PRO A 236 5.74 -7.02 -20.15
CA PRO A 236 7.08 -7.40 -20.58
C PRO A 236 8.11 -6.59 -19.79
N ASP A 237 9.23 -7.23 -19.47
CA ASP A 237 10.35 -6.73 -18.67
C ASP A 237 10.76 -5.26 -18.88
N ASP A 238 11.15 -4.62 -17.78
CA ASP A 238 11.91 -3.37 -17.72
C ASP A 238 13.40 -3.65 -18.00
N ASP A 239 13.69 -4.28 -19.16
CA ASP A 239 15.04 -4.67 -19.60
C ASP A 239 15.44 -3.91 -20.88
N ASP A 240 15.58 -2.59 -20.75
CA ASP A 240 16.41 -1.79 -21.66
C ASP A 240 17.18 -0.70 -20.90
N ARG A 241 18.26 -1.13 -20.23
CA ARG A 241 19.36 -0.26 -19.79
C ARG A 241 20.67 -0.71 -20.45
N GLY A 242 20.82 -0.37 -21.73
CA GLY A 242 22.09 -0.40 -22.49
C GLY A 242 22.62 0.99 -22.78
#